data_AF-A0A843L8R7-F1
#
_entry.id   AF-A0A843L8R7-F1
#
_cell.length_a   1.000
_cell.length_b   1.000
_cell.length_c   1.000
_cell.angle_alpha   90.00
_cell.angle_beta   90.00
_cell.angle_gamma   90.00
#
_symmetry.space_group_name_H-M   'P 1'
#
loop_
_entity.id
_entity.type
_entity.pdbx_description
1 polymer ?
#
loop_
_entity_poly.entity_id
_entity_poly.type
_entity_poly.pdbx_seq_one_letter_code
_entity_poly.pdbx_strand_id
1 'polypeptide(L)'
;MTERAAIEVRLVDVWDVDMIADLYRAGGWWNEEWNPAGLRALIAGSFAFAVAVDPAAERAVGMGRVISDGVSDAYIQDLIVLPGYRGRGIGTMILSALLGHCRSAGVTWVALVAEPGTEPFYTALGFRRMEGHTPMRWYPEER
;
A
#
# COMPACT_ATOMS: atom_id res chain seq x y z
N MET A 1 -6.95 -29.47 14.94
CA MET A 1 -7.34 -28.17 14.34
C MET A 1 -6.13 -27.27 14.44
N THR A 2 -5.38 -27.12 13.36
CA THR A 2 -4.14 -26.34 13.37
C THR A 2 -4.52 -24.86 13.46
N GLU A 3 -4.11 -24.23 14.56
CA GLU A 3 -4.23 -22.79 14.78
C GLU A 3 -3.52 -22.09 13.62
N ARG A 4 -4.27 -21.48 12.69
CA ARG A 4 -3.65 -20.64 11.65
C ARG A 4 -3.07 -19.43 12.38
N ALA A 5 -1.76 -19.24 12.31
CA ALA A 5 -1.11 -18.03 12.81
C ALA A 5 -1.81 -16.81 12.21
N ALA A 6 -2.08 -15.81 13.06
CA ALA A 6 -2.73 -14.58 12.62
C ALA A 6 -1.82 -13.82 11.65
N ILE A 7 -2.40 -13.19 10.63
CA ILE A 7 -1.67 -12.27 9.75
C ILE A 7 -1.16 -11.09 10.59
N GLU A 8 0.10 -10.72 10.39
CA GLU A 8 0.73 -9.59 11.08
C GLU A 8 0.99 -8.46 10.10
N VAL A 9 0.75 -7.20 10.51
CA VAL A 9 1.14 -6.02 9.72
C VAL A 9 2.31 -5.33 10.40
N ARG A 10 3.37 -5.07 9.64
CA ARG A 10 4.61 -4.44 10.11
C ARG A 10 4.89 -3.19 9.30
N LEU A 11 5.20 -2.08 9.98
CA LEU A 11 5.81 -0.91 9.34
C LEU A 11 7.32 -1.16 9.25
N VAL A 12 7.89 -0.98 8.06
CA VAL A 12 9.26 -1.38 7.75
C VAL A 12 9.96 -0.32 6.88
N ASP A 13 11.29 -0.24 7.02
CA ASP A 13 12.19 0.56 6.18
C ASP A 13 13.03 -0.32 5.21
N VAL A 14 13.01 -1.64 5.44
CA VAL A 14 13.64 -2.65 4.59
C VAL A 14 12.78 -3.91 4.55
N TRP A 15 12.73 -4.57 3.39
CA TRP A 15 12.13 -5.88 3.22
C TRP A 15 12.83 -6.69 2.12
N ASP A 16 12.49 -7.96 2.01
CA ASP A 16 12.87 -8.81 0.88
C ASP A 16 12.26 -8.26 -0.42
N VAL A 17 13.11 -7.84 -1.35
CA VAL A 17 12.68 -7.18 -2.59
C VAL A 17 11.98 -8.13 -3.56
N ASP A 18 12.30 -9.42 -3.53
CA ASP A 18 11.66 -10.39 -4.42
C ASP A 18 10.23 -10.66 -3.97
N MET A 19 10.00 -10.73 -2.65
CA MET A 19 8.64 -10.81 -2.10
C MET A 19 7.79 -9.56 -2.41
N ILE A 20 8.41 -8.37 -2.41
CA ILE A 20 7.72 -7.13 -2.79
C ILE A 20 7.46 -7.09 -4.30
N ALA A 21 8.41 -7.53 -5.13
CA ALA A 21 8.21 -7.65 -6.57
C ALA A 21 7.03 -8.59 -6.91
N ASP A 22 6.89 -9.71 -6.20
CA ASP A 22 5.73 -10.61 -6.33
C ASP A 22 4.39 -9.94 -6.03
N LEU A 23 4.34 -9.04 -5.04
CA LEU A 23 3.15 -8.27 -4.73
C LEU A 23 2.83 -7.25 -5.83
N TYR A 24 3.83 -6.56 -6.37
CA TYR A 24 3.67 -5.68 -7.54
C TYR A 24 3.17 -6.46 -8.77
N ARG A 25 3.71 -7.66 -9.02
CA ARG A 25 3.24 -8.56 -10.09
C ARG A 25 1.77 -8.93 -9.91
N ALA A 26 1.39 -9.30 -8.69
CA ALA A 26 0.00 -9.64 -8.37
C ALA A 26 -0.97 -8.44 -8.50
N GLY A 27 -0.46 -7.22 -8.37
CA GLY A 27 -1.20 -5.98 -8.65
C GLY A 27 -1.24 -5.58 -10.12
N GLY A 28 -0.45 -6.23 -10.99
CA GLY A 28 -0.31 -5.83 -12.39
C GLY A 28 0.52 -4.56 -12.60
N TRP A 29 1.32 -4.17 -11.61
CA TRP A 29 2.11 -2.92 -11.61
C TRP A 29 3.61 -3.17 -11.81
N TRP A 30 3.98 -4.40 -12.14
CA TRP A 30 5.37 -4.81 -12.33
C TRP A 30 5.72 -4.84 -13.82
N ASN A 31 6.92 -4.34 -14.15
CA ASN A 31 7.54 -4.57 -15.46
C ASN A 31 8.71 -5.55 -15.25
N GLU A 32 8.72 -6.67 -15.98
CA GLU A 32 9.76 -7.70 -15.85
C GLU A 32 11.17 -7.26 -16.29
N GLU A 33 11.28 -6.11 -16.97
CA GLU A 33 12.57 -5.48 -17.28
C GLU A 33 13.15 -4.69 -16.09
N TRP A 34 12.35 -4.44 -15.04
CA TRP A 34 12.81 -3.71 -13.86
C TRP A 34 13.75 -4.57 -13.00
N ASN A 35 14.78 -3.92 -12.46
CA ASN A 35 15.64 -4.52 -11.45
C ASN A 35 15.00 -4.39 -10.06
N PRO A 36 14.67 -5.51 -9.36
CA PRO A 36 14.12 -5.49 -8.00
C PRO A 36 14.99 -4.76 -6.97
N ALA A 37 16.29 -4.58 -7.22
CA ALA A 37 17.16 -3.81 -6.33
C ALA A 37 16.65 -2.38 -6.07
N GLY A 38 15.93 -1.77 -7.03
CA GLY A 38 15.31 -0.46 -6.87
C GLY A 38 14.24 -0.41 -5.79
N LEU A 39 13.62 -1.56 -5.46
CA LEU A 39 12.60 -1.65 -4.42
C LEU A 39 13.16 -1.33 -3.02
N ARG A 40 14.46 -1.52 -2.78
CA ARG A 40 15.08 -1.09 -1.51
C ARG A 40 14.93 0.41 -1.30
N ALA A 41 15.23 1.20 -2.34
CA ALA A 41 15.09 2.65 -2.30
C ALA A 41 13.61 3.07 -2.23
N LEU A 42 12.71 2.34 -2.89
CA LEU A 42 11.27 2.60 -2.82
C LEU A 42 10.71 2.42 -1.41
N ILE A 43 11.08 1.32 -0.73
CA ILE A 43 10.65 1.05 0.65
C ILE A 43 11.21 2.14 1.57
N ALA A 44 12.53 2.36 1.54
CA ALA A 44 13.20 3.32 2.42
C ALA A 44 12.79 4.78 2.15
N GLY A 45 12.43 5.11 0.91
CA GLY A 45 11.97 6.44 0.51
C GLY A 45 10.47 6.69 0.73
N SER A 46 9.71 5.67 1.13
CA SER A 46 8.32 5.85 1.52
C SER A 46 8.25 6.49 2.90
N PHE A 47 7.32 7.42 3.10
CA PHE A 47 7.08 7.98 4.43
C PHE A 47 6.67 6.90 5.43
N ALA A 48 5.86 5.94 4.97
CA ALA A 48 5.62 4.69 5.66
C ALA A 48 5.42 3.56 4.63
N PHE A 49 6.01 2.40 4.90
CA PHE A 49 5.78 1.18 4.13
C PHE A 49 5.30 0.09 5.07
N ALA A 50 4.15 -0.51 4.76
CA ALA A 50 3.52 -1.56 5.55
C ALA A 50 3.56 -2.88 4.79
N VAL A 51 3.93 -3.96 5.46
CA VAL A 51 3.89 -5.33 4.94
C VAL A 51 2.98 -6.18 5.81
N ALA A 52 2.03 -6.88 5.18
CA ALA A 52 1.26 -7.94 5.81
C ALA A 52 1.96 -9.27 5.59
N VAL A 53 2.24 -10.00 6.66
CA VAL A 53 2.97 -11.27 6.67
C VAL A 53 2.05 -12.39 7.12
N ASP A 54 2.08 -13.52 6.41
CA ASP A 54 1.57 -14.80 6.92
C ASP A 54 2.76 -15.56 7.53
N PRO A 55 2.85 -15.66 8.87
CA PRO A 55 3.97 -16.35 9.52
C PRO A 55 3.98 -17.85 9.23
N ALA A 56 2.82 -18.47 8.97
CA ALA A 56 2.73 -19.91 8.69
C ALA A 56 3.22 -20.25 7.28
N ALA A 57 3.12 -19.29 6.35
CA ALA A 57 3.65 -19.43 4.99
C ALA A 57 5.00 -18.74 4.80
N GLU A 58 5.54 -18.09 5.84
CA GLU A 58 6.77 -17.28 5.81
C GLU A 58 6.82 -16.30 4.63
N ARG A 59 5.68 -15.66 4.32
CA ARG A 59 5.53 -14.85 3.10
C ARG A 59 4.85 -13.51 3.36
N ALA A 60 5.27 -12.48 2.62
CA ALA A 60 4.52 -11.25 2.45
C ALA A 60 3.26 -11.48 1.59
N VAL A 61 2.08 -11.22 2.15
CA VAL A 61 0.78 -11.49 1.52
C VAL A 61 0.01 -10.23 1.16
N GLY A 62 0.53 -9.07 1.57
CA GLY A 62 0.05 -7.77 1.17
C GLY A 62 1.05 -6.69 1.53
N MET A 63 0.92 -5.53 0.90
CA MET A 63 1.69 -4.34 1.24
C MET A 63 0.86 -3.09 1.02
N GLY A 64 1.31 -1.98 1.59
CA GLY A 64 0.91 -0.66 1.14
C GLY A 64 1.92 0.40 1.54
N ARG A 65 1.86 1.57 0.94
CA ARG A 65 2.79 2.66 1.25
C ARG A 65 2.17 4.05 1.15
N VAL A 66 2.80 4.96 1.88
CA VAL A 66 2.48 6.39 1.90
C VAL A 66 3.67 7.19 1.39
N ILE A 67 3.40 8.16 0.51
CA ILE A 67 4.32 9.25 0.19
C ILE A 67 3.85 10.51 0.91
N SER A 68 4.77 11.22 1.56
CA SER A 68 4.47 12.45 2.29
C SER A 68 5.76 13.24 2.51
N ASP A 69 5.61 14.54 2.74
CA ASP A 69 6.67 15.40 3.29
C ASP A 69 6.82 15.26 4.82
N GLY A 70 5.90 14.53 5.48
CA GLY A 70 5.86 14.35 6.92
C GLY A 70 5.36 15.58 7.70
N VAL A 71 4.81 16.57 7.01
CA VAL A 71 4.39 17.85 7.60
C VAL A 71 2.92 18.15 7.34
N SER A 72 2.44 18.05 6.09
CA SER A 72 1.11 18.55 5.71
C SER A 72 0.25 17.48 5.05
N ASP A 73 0.74 16.91 3.95
CA ASP A 73 -0.06 16.11 3.04
C ASP A 73 0.56 14.73 2.84
N ALA A 74 -0.30 13.71 2.74
CA ALA A 74 0.09 12.35 2.42
C ALA A 74 -0.73 11.78 1.27
N TYR A 75 -0.13 10.84 0.55
CA TYR A 75 -0.77 10.12 -0.53
C TYR A 75 -0.59 8.61 -0.32
N ILE A 76 -1.71 7.88 -0.22
CA ILE A 76 -1.66 6.40 -0.27
C ILE A 76 -1.39 6.04 -1.72
N GLN A 77 -0.19 5.52 -1.97
CA GLN A 77 0.28 5.32 -3.32
C GLN A 77 0.02 3.90 -3.82
N ASP A 78 0.49 2.89 -3.09
CA ASP A 78 0.27 1.48 -3.45
C ASP A 78 -0.43 0.77 -2.29
N LEU A 79 -1.38 -0.12 -2.60
CA LEU A 79 -2.04 -1.01 -1.64
C LEU A 79 -2.49 -2.28 -2.35
N ILE A 80 -1.91 -3.43 -2.00
CA ILE A 80 -2.23 -4.72 -2.61
C ILE A 80 -2.29 -5.82 -1.55
N VAL A 81 -3.23 -6.74 -1.77
CA VAL A 81 -3.30 -8.01 -1.05
C VAL A 81 -3.39 -9.11 -2.09
N LEU A 82 -2.59 -10.17 -1.92
CA LEU A 82 -2.60 -11.33 -2.81
C LEU A 82 -4.03 -11.88 -2.96
N PRO A 83 -4.47 -12.26 -4.18
CA PRO A 83 -5.86 -12.68 -4.42
C PRO A 83 -6.40 -13.73 -3.42
N GLY A 84 -5.61 -14.76 -3.10
CA GLY A 84 -5.99 -15.81 -2.14
C GLY A 84 -6.14 -15.35 -0.69
N TYR A 85 -5.67 -14.14 -0.36
CA TYR A 85 -5.69 -13.54 0.98
C TYR A 85 -6.73 -12.41 1.12
N ARG A 86 -7.43 -12.06 0.03
CA ARG A 86 -8.48 -11.03 0.04
C ARG A 86 -9.72 -11.50 0.81
N GLY A 87 -10.54 -10.54 1.23
CA GLY A 87 -11.76 -10.80 2.02
C GLY A 87 -11.52 -11.15 3.50
N ARG A 88 -10.27 -11.05 3.97
CA ARG A 88 -9.86 -11.40 5.35
C ARG A 88 -9.52 -10.19 6.22
N GLY A 89 -9.88 -8.98 5.79
CA GLY A 89 -9.57 -7.73 6.51
C GLY A 89 -8.12 -7.23 6.40
N ILE A 90 -7.24 -7.94 5.71
CA ILE A 90 -5.80 -7.61 5.62
C ILE A 90 -5.56 -6.22 5.02
N GLY A 91 -6.29 -5.85 3.96
CA GLY A 91 -6.18 -4.51 3.36
C GLY A 91 -6.54 -3.40 4.34
N THR A 92 -7.57 -3.64 5.17
CA THR A 92 -7.95 -2.73 6.26
C THR A 92 -6.84 -2.62 7.29
N MET A 93 -6.24 -3.74 7.72
CA MET A 93 -5.13 -3.73 8.68
C MET A 93 -3.94 -2.92 8.16
N ILE A 94 -3.56 -3.11 6.90
CA ILE A 94 -2.49 -2.35 6.24
C ILE A 94 -2.84 -0.86 6.23
N LEU A 95 -4.00 -0.49 5.70
CA LEU A 95 -4.38 0.91 5.56
C LEU A 95 -4.52 1.61 6.93
N SER A 96 -5.07 0.92 7.94
CA SER A 96 -5.16 1.45 9.30
C SER A 96 -3.78 1.68 9.93
N ALA A 97 -2.79 0.81 9.69
CA ALA A 97 -1.43 1.01 10.18
C ALA A 97 -0.79 2.26 9.53
N LEU A 98 -0.95 2.41 8.21
CA LEU A 98 -0.45 3.57 7.47
C LEU A 98 -1.10 4.89 7.92
N LEU A 99 -2.44 4.92 8.03
CA LEU A 99 -3.16 6.11 8.50
C LEU A 99 -2.85 6.43 9.97
N GLY A 100 -2.63 5.41 10.79
CA GLY A 100 -2.18 5.58 12.17
C GLY A 100 -0.82 6.27 12.24
N HIS A 101 0.12 5.87 11.38
CA HIS A 101 1.42 6.51 11.26
C HIS A 101 1.29 7.98 10.84
N CYS A 102 0.55 8.29 9.76
CA CYS A 102 0.30 9.66 9.32
C CYS A 102 -0.26 10.54 10.46
N ARG A 103 -1.31 10.05 11.14
CA ARG A 103 -1.94 10.78 12.24
C ARG A 103 -0.97 11.03 13.40
N SER A 104 -0.12 10.05 13.72
CA SER A 104 0.89 10.21 14.80
C SER A 104 1.95 11.27 14.47
N ALA A 105 2.23 11.49 13.18
CA ALA A 105 3.11 12.54 12.69
C ALA A 105 2.40 13.89 12.48
N GLY A 106 1.09 13.98 12.77
CA GLY A 106 0.31 15.20 12.54
C GLY A 106 -0.18 15.40 11.10
N VAL A 107 0.09 14.44 10.20
CA VAL A 107 -0.36 14.47 8.80
C VAL A 107 -1.81 13.98 8.72
N THR A 108 -2.74 14.90 8.52
CA THR A 108 -4.19 14.59 8.52
C THR A 108 -4.85 14.69 7.15
N TRP A 109 -4.25 15.40 6.20
CA TRP A 109 -4.73 15.42 4.83
C TRP A 109 -4.11 14.24 4.08
N VAL A 110 -4.91 13.20 3.83
CA VAL A 110 -4.46 11.98 3.16
C VAL A 110 -5.35 11.70 1.96
N ALA A 111 -4.77 11.66 0.76
CA ALA A 111 -5.47 11.40 -0.49
C ALA A 111 -5.02 10.10 -1.15
N LEU A 112 -5.81 9.61 -2.11
CA LEU A 112 -5.49 8.46 -2.95
C LEU A 112 -6.29 8.51 -4.25
N VAL A 113 -5.84 7.78 -5.27
CA VAL A 113 -6.64 7.48 -6.47
C VAL A 113 -7.08 6.02 -6.37
N ALA A 114 -8.39 5.81 -6.25
CA ALA A 114 -8.97 4.47 -6.16
C ALA A 114 -9.10 3.84 -7.56
N GLU A 115 -8.77 2.56 -7.68
CA GLU A 115 -9.11 1.79 -8.87
C GLU A 115 -10.63 1.63 -9.01
N PRO A 116 -11.16 1.49 -10.23
CA PRO A 116 -12.60 1.31 -10.44
C PRO A 116 -13.18 0.16 -9.60
N GLY A 117 -14.25 0.45 -8.85
CA GLY A 117 -14.96 -0.54 -8.02
C GLY A 117 -14.34 -0.75 -6.64
N THR A 118 -13.20 -0.12 -6.32
CA THR A 118 -12.56 -0.22 -5.00
C THR A 118 -12.99 0.88 -4.03
N GLU A 119 -13.78 1.86 -4.48
CA GLU A 119 -14.21 2.99 -3.64
C GLU A 119 -14.95 2.57 -2.37
N PRO A 120 -15.85 1.56 -2.36
CA PRO A 120 -16.52 1.12 -1.13
C PRO A 120 -15.56 0.67 -0.02
N PHE A 121 -14.39 0.12 -0.38
CA PHE A 121 -13.37 -0.27 0.58
C PHE A 121 -12.79 0.96 1.29
N TYR A 122 -12.45 1.99 0.52
CA TYR A 122 -11.87 3.22 1.07
C TYR A 122 -12.91 4.06 1.83
N THR A 123 -14.15 4.14 1.35
CA THR A 123 -15.19 4.92 2.04
C THR A 123 -15.58 4.31 3.38
N ALA A 124 -15.55 2.97 3.51
CA ALA A 124 -15.72 2.30 4.80
C ALA A 124 -14.63 2.65 5.82
N LEU A 125 -13.47 3.14 5.36
CA LEU A 125 -12.32 3.56 6.18
C LEU A 125 -12.24 5.08 6.35
N GLY A 126 -13.29 5.81 6.00
CA GLY A 126 -13.42 7.25 6.24
C GLY A 126 -12.98 8.15 5.08
N PHE A 127 -12.50 7.57 3.96
CA PHE A 127 -12.25 8.36 2.75
C PHE A 127 -13.56 8.82 2.12
N ARG A 128 -13.51 9.92 1.37
CA ARG A 128 -14.64 10.43 0.59
C ARG A 128 -14.14 10.86 -0.79
N ARG A 129 -15.02 10.77 -1.79
CA ARG A 129 -14.73 11.35 -3.10
C ARG A 129 -14.57 12.86 -2.96
N MET A 130 -13.55 13.42 -3.60
CA MET A 130 -13.35 14.86 -3.71
C MET A 130 -14.22 15.39 -4.85
N GLU A 131 -15.49 15.64 -4.56
CA GLU A 131 -16.46 16.14 -5.55
C GLU A 131 -15.93 17.41 -6.26
N GLY A 132 -16.13 17.48 -7.58
CA GLY A 132 -15.64 18.59 -8.41
C GLY A 132 -14.13 18.60 -8.70
N HIS A 133 -13.39 17.56 -8.32
CA HIS A 133 -11.96 17.41 -8.61
C HIS A 133 -11.71 16.23 -9.54
N THR A 134 -10.67 16.34 -10.37
CA THR A 134 -10.28 15.31 -11.35
C THR A 134 -8.85 14.87 -11.08
N PRO A 135 -8.57 13.56 -10.91
CA PRO A 135 -7.20 13.07 -10.86
C PRO A 135 -6.55 13.22 -12.24
N MET A 136 -5.33 13.75 -12.27
CA MET A 136 -4.59 13.99 -13.51
C MET A 136 -3.25 13.28 -13.45
N ARG A 137 -2.89 12.61 -14.54
CA ARG A 137 -1.55 12.02 -14.74
C ARG A 137 -0.82 12.83 -15.80
N TRP A 138 0.47 13.06 -15.59
CA TRP A 138 1.32 13.76 -16.55
C TRP A 138 1.85 12.80 -17.63
N TYR A 139 1.72 13.18 -18.90
CA TYR A 139 2.21 12.44 -20.07
C TYR A 139 3.12 13.37 -20.88
N PRO A 140 4.42 13.45 -20.58
CA PRO A 140 5.33 14.42 -21.19
C PRO A 140 5.53 14.24 -22.71
N GLU A 141 5.28 13.04 -23.23
CA GLU A 141 5.54 12.65 -24.63
C GLU A 141 4.33 12.89 -25.54
N GLU A 142 3.15 13.23 -24.99
CA GLU A 142 1.89 13.39 -25.74
C GLU A 142 1.53 14.88 -25.96
N ARG A 143 2.54 15.75 -26.05
CA ARG A 143 2.38 17.21 -26.23
C ARG A 143 2.37 17.67 -27.69
#